data_AF-A0A847UCX8-F1
#
_entry.id   AF-A0A847UCX8-F1
#
_cell.length_a   1.000
_cell.length_b   1.000
_cell.length_c   1.000
_cell.angle_alpha   90.00
_cell.angle_beta   90.00
_cell.angle_gamma   90.00
#
_symmetry.space_group_name_H-M   'P 1'
#
loop_
_entity.id
_entity.type
_entity.pdbx_description
1 polymer ?
#
loop_
_entity_poly.entity_id
_entity_poly.type
_entity_poly.pdbx_seq_one_letter_code
_entity_poly.pdbx_strand_id
1 'polypeptide(L)' 'MSSTDANSAESPRSFGPIRILETSLVRQLLGLALALLGVQIFGWVIDTRPSLWYGVAHAAVGAFVVCNGLYLGGVRLR' A
#
# COMPACT_ATOMS: atom_id res chain seq x y z
N MET A 1 -39.99 13.40 17.19
CA MET A 1 -38.62 13.02 17.62
C MET A 1 -38.53 11.50 17.59
N SER A 2 -37.89 10.94 16.56
CA SER A 2 -37.31 9.58 16.62
C SER A 2 -36.30 9.46 15.48
N SER A 3 -35.03 9.54 15.86
CA SER A 3 -33.84 9.46 15.01
C SER A 3 -33.68 8.01 14.58
N THR A 4 -33.93 7.70 13.32
CA THR A 4 -33.47 6.44 12.73
C THR A 4 -32.05 6.70 12.24
N ASP A 5 -31.09 6.47 13.12
CA ASP A 5 -29.67 6.50 12.79
C ASP A 5 -29.40 5.38 11.78
N ALA A 6 -29.39 5.76 10.49
CA ALA A 6 -28.89 4.95 9.40
C ALA A 6 -27.38 4.81 9.58
N ASN A 7 -26.99 3.92 10.50
CA ASN A 7 -25.62 3.48 10.68
C ASN A 7 -25.27 2.66 9.42
N SER A 8 -24.86 3.39 8.39
CA SER A 8 -24.41 2.86 7.11
C SER A 8 -23.08 2.17 7.38
N ALA A 9 -23.15 0.89 7.78
CA ALA A 9 -22.00 0.02 7.81
C ALA A 9 -21.52 -0.15 6.37
N GLU A 10 -20.63 0.74 5.94
CA GLU A 10 -20.01 0.70 4.63
C GLU A 10 -19.33 -0.67 4.45
N SER A 11 -19.86 -1.42 3.49
CA SER A 11 -19.44 -2.78 3.19
C SER A 11 -18.04 -2.74 2.58
N PRO A 12 -17.02 -3.41 3.17
CA PRO A 12 -15.70 -3.55 2.59
C PRO A 12 -15.78 -4.04 1.14
N ARG A 13 -15.26 -3.28 0.18
CA ARG A 13 -15.23 -3.69 -1.22
C ARG A 13 -14.16 -4.76 -1.41
N SER A 14 -14.60 -5.98 -1.67
CA SER A 14 -13.78 -7.16 -1.91
C SER A 14 -13.64 -7.39 -3.41
N PHE A 15 -12.41 -7.33 -3.93
CA PHE A 15 -12.09 -7.69 -5.32
C PHE A 15 -11.22 -8.95 -5.33
N GLY A 16 -11.84 -10.12 -5.48
CA GLY A 16 -11.13 -11.40 -5.51
C GLY A 16 -10.34 -11.67 -4.22
N PRO A 17 -9.03 -12.00 -4.27
CA PRO A 17 -8.21 -12.24 -3.08
C PRO A 17 -7.83 -10.95 -2.34
N ILE A 18 -8.22 -9.77 -2.84
CA ILE A 18 -7.86 -8.47 -2.29
C ILE A 18 -9.05 -7.86 -1.56
N ARG A 19 -8.86 -7.54 -0.28
CA ARG A 19 -9.80 -6.73 0.52
C ARG A 19 -9.30 -5.30 0.58
N ILE A 20 -10.15 -4.35 0.17
CA ILE A 20 -9.91 -2.93 0.33
C ILE A 20 -10.66 -2.49 1.59
N LEU A 21 -9.91 -2.18 2.65
CA LEU A 21 -10.47 -1.63 3.87
C LEU A 21 -10.75 -0.14 3.65
N GLU A 22 -11.91 0.33 4.08
CA GLU A 22 -12.21 1.76 4.09
C GLU A 22 -11.32 2.43 5.13
N THR A 23 -10.26 3.04 4.62
CA THR A 23 -9.36 3.88 5.37
C THR A 23 -9.53 5.30 4.84
N SER A 24 -9.26 6.31 5.67
CA SER A 24 -9.31 7.71 5.24
C SER A 24 -8.59 7.89 3.90
N LEU A 25 -9.17 8.67 2.98
CA LEU A 25 -8.56 9.02 1.69
C LEU A 25 -7.11 9.48 1.82
N VAL A 26 -6.79 10.22 2.89
CA VAL A 26 -5.42 10.65 3.21
C VAL A 26 -4.50 9.46 3.43
N ARG A 27 -4.98 8.43 4.11
CA ARG A 27 -4.23 7.21 4.41
C ARG A 27 -4.06 6.31 3.18
N GLN A 28 -5.08 6.25 2.32
CA GLN A 28 -5.01 5.59 1.01
C GLN A 28 -3.98 6.26 0.10
N LEU A 29 -4.05 7.59 -0.03
CA LEU A 29 -3.09 8.37 -0.82
C LEU A 29 -1.67 8.30 -0.26
N LEU A 30 -1.52 8.35 1.06
CA LEU A 30 -0.23 8.16 1.71
C LEU A 30 0.32 6.75 1.43
N GLY A 31 -0.50 5.72 1.59
CA GLY A 31 -0.13 4.34 1.26
C GLY A 31 0.29 4.17 -0.20
N LEU A 32 -0.44 4.79 -1.13
CA LEU A 32 -0.11 4.80 -2.55
C LEU A 32 1.21 5.53 -2.82
N ALA A 33 1.43 6.69 -2.18
CA ALA A 33 2.67 7.44 -2.31
C ALA A 33 3.89 6.64 -1.81
N LEU A 34 3.75 5.94 -0.68
CA LEU A 34 4.78 5.01 -0.20
C LEU A 34 5.00 3.86 -1.20
N ALA A 35 3.94 3.26 -1.74
CA ALA A 35 4.07 2.19 -2.72
C ALA A 35 4.82 2.65 -3.98
N LEU A 36 4.51 3.84 -4.50
CA LEU A 36 5.22 4.44 -5.63
C LEU A 36 6.70 4.72 -5.31
N LEU A 37 6.99 5.21 -4.10
CA LEU A 37 8.36 5.42 -3.65
C LEU A 37 9.17 4.12 -3.66
N GLY A 38 8.57 3.02 -3.18
CA GLY A 38 9.20 1.70 -3.22
C GLY A 38 9.48 1.20 -4.63
N VAL A 39 8.55 1.41 -5.57
CA VAL A 39 8.76 1.09 -7.01
C VAL A 39 9.88 1.95 -7.61
N GLN A 40 9.99 3.22 -7.22
CA GLN A 40 11.07 4.10 -7.66
C GLN A 40 12.44 3.58 -7.21
N ILE A 41 12.54 3.06 -5.98
CA ILE A 41 13.76 2.42 -5.47
C ILE A 41 14.13 1.22 -6.34
N PHE A 42 13.16 0.37 -6.72
CA PHE A 42 13.42 -0.74 -7.64
C PHE A 42 13.94 -0.27 -9.00
N GLY A 43 13.30 0.74 -9.60
CA GLY A 43 13.75 1.32 -10.87
C GLY A 43 15.18 1.84 -10.78
N TRP A 44 15.51 2.56 -9.72
CA TRP A 44 16.86 3.06 -9.47
C TRP A 44 17.90 1.93 -9.33
N VAL A 45 17.56 0.84 -8.64
CA VAL A 45 18.45 -0.33 -8.51
C VAL A 45 18.71 -0.99 -9.86
N ILE A 46 17.68 -1.11 -10.70
CA ILE A 46 17.79 -1.71 -12.03
C ILE A 46 18.69 -0.85 -12.93
N ASP A 47 18.50 0.47 -12.92
CA ASP A 47 19.26 1.39 -13.75
C ASP A 47 20.72 1.54 -13.30
N THR A 48 20.94 1.60 -11.98
CA THR A 48 22.27 1.90 -11.42
C THR A 48 23.17 0.65 -11.35
N ARG A 49 22.58 -0.56 -11.43
CA ARG A 49 23.28 -1.85 -11.31
C ARG A 49 24.34 -1.85 -10.18
N PRO A 50 23.94 -1.51 -8.94
CA PRO A 50 24.87 -1.46 -7.82
C PRO A 50 25.47 -2.85 -7.57
N SER A 51 26.54 -2.90 -6.77
CA SER A 51 27.13 -4.18 -6.34
C SER A 51 26.06 -5.10 -5.73
N LEU A 52 26.25 -6.41 -5.89
CA LEU A 52 25.22 -7.42 -5.63
C LEU A 52 24.59 -7.29 -4.22
N TRP A 53 25.42 -7.01 -3.21
CA TRP A 53 24.97 -6.74 -1.84
C TRP A 53 24.11 -5.48 -1.72
N TYR A 54 24.54 -4.38 -2.32
CA TYR A 54 23.81 -3.11 -2.30
C TYR A 54 22.49 -3.22 -3.07
N GLY A 55 22.48 -3.91 -4.21
CA GLY A 55 21.25 -4.16 -4.99
C GLY A 55 20.22 -4.94 -4.18
N VAL A 56 20.64 -6.01 -3.50
CA VAL A 56 19.76 -6.81 -2.63
C VAL A 56 19.23 -5.98 -1.46
N ALA A 57 20.09 -5.19 -0.80
CA ALA A 57 19.66 -4.33 0.30
C ALA A 57 18.61 -3.29 -0.13
N HIS A 58 18.84 -2.62 -1.26
CA HIS A 58 17.89 -1.61 -1.77
C HIS A 58 16.59 -2.25 -2.29
N ALA A 59 16.66 -3.43 -2.92
CA ALA A 59 15.49 -4.19 -3.31
C ALA A 59 14.64 -4.63 -2.10
N ALA A 60 15.29 -5.06 -1.01
CA ALA A 60 14.60 -5.41 0.23
C ALA A 60 13.93 -4.19 0.88
N VAL A 61 14.60 -3.03 0.89
CA VAL A 61 14.01 -1.77 1.36
C VAL A 61 12.84 -1.35 0.48
N GLY A 62 12.97 -1.41 -0.85
CA GLY A 62 11.89 -1.14 -1.79
C GLY A 62 10.68 -2.02 -1.55
N ALA A 63 10.88 -3.34 -1.43
CA ALA A 63 9.82 -4.30 -1.12
C ALA A 63 9.12 -3.98 0.21
N PHE A 64 9.91 -3.70 1.26
CA PHE A 64 9.36 -3.35 2.57
C PHE A 64 8.50 -2.09 2.50
N VAL A 65 8.97 -1.04 1.80
CA VAL A 65 8.23 0.21 1.62
C VAL A 65 6.95 -0.01 0.81
N VAL A 66 6.99 -0.81 -0.26
CA VAL A 66 5.79 -1.16 -1.05
C VAL A 66 4.76 -1.89 -0.18
N CYS A 67 5.17 -2.94 0.52
CA CYS A 67 4.27 -3.74 1.36
C CYS A 67 3.65 -2.90 2.47
N ASN A 68 4.43 -2.04 3.12
CA ASN A 68 3.91 -1.13 4.14
C ASN A 68 2.98 -0.07 3.55
N GLY A 69 3.29 0.50 2.40
CA GLY A 69 2.43 1.44 1.69
C GLY A 69 1.07 0.83 1.34
N LEU A 70 1.07 -0.36 0.75
CA LEU A 70 -0.14 -1.12 0.43
C LEU A 70 -0.96 -1.44 1.68
N TYR A 71 -0.31 -1.89 2.76
CA TYR A 71 -0.96 -2.16 4.03
C TYR A 71 -1.60 -0.91 4.64
N LEU A 72 -0.88 0.21 4.65
CA LEU A 72 -1.36 1.49 5.17
C LEU A 72 -2.53 2.03 4.34
N GLY A 73 -2.47 1.82 3.02
CA GLY A 73 -3.52 2.18 2.07
C GLY A 73 -4.73 1.25 2.10
N GLY A 74 -4.77 0.28 3.00
CA GLY A 74 -5.92 -0.60 3.20
C GLY A 74 -5.99 -1.76 2.19
N VAL A 75 -4.94 -2.01 1.42
CA VAL A 75 -4.84 -3.16 0.51
C VAL A 75 -4.34 -4.36 1.31
N ARG A 76 -5.21 -5.35 1.54
CA ARG A 76 -4.85 -6.62 2.18
C ARG A 76 -5.09 -7.79 1.23
N LEU A 77 -4.08 -8.63 1.08
CA LEU A 77 -4.24 -9.97 0.49
C LEU A 77 -4.81 -10.92 1.53
N ARG A 78 -5.80 -11.71 1.13
CA ARG A 78 -6.42 -12.76 1.94
C ARG A 78 -5.58 -14.03 1.93
#